data_AF-B6BII4-F1
#
_entry.id   AF-B6BII4-F1
#
_cell.length_a   1.000
_cell.length_b   1.000
_cell.length_c   1.000
_cell.angle_alpha   90.00
_cell.angle_beta   90.00
_cell.angle_gamma   90.00
#
_symmetry.space_group_name_H-M   'P 1'
#
loop_
_entity.id
_entity.type
_entity.pdbx_description
1 polymer ?
#
loop_
_entity_poly.entity_id
_entity_poly.type
_entity_poly.pdbx_seq_one_letter_code
_entity_poly.pdbx_strand_id
1 'polypeptide(L)' 'MSKKIGLHIGGRRFDVDVEDDFAPFLEQNMAKDFNIDGNNDLKKMLHAYVKKTHEIFLQEKEIEKILRKTEI' A
#
# COMPACT_ATOMS: atom_id res chain seq x y z
N MET A 1 -5.49 -13.16 13.64
CA MET A 1 -5.36 -12.11 14.67
C MET A 1 -5.01 -10.82 13.95
N SER A 2 -4.75 -9.72 14.67
CA SER A 2 -4.34 -8.45 14.08
C SER A 2 -2.89 -8.14 14.42
N LYS A 3 -2.11 -7.70 13.43
CA LYS A 3 -0.75 -7.21 13.59
C LYS A 3 -0.72 -5.69 13.45
N LYS A 4 0.05 -5.04 14.31
CA LYS A 4 0.26 -3.58 14.28
C LYS A 4 1.48 -3.24 13.41
N ILE A 5 1.30 -2.34 12.44
CA ILE A 5 2.37 -1.80 11.59
C ILE A 5 2.50 -0.30 11.85
N GLY A 6 3.73 0.17 12.07
CA GLY A 6 4.03 1.55 12.41
C GLY A 6 4.83 2.29 11.34
N LEU A 7 4.54 3.59 11.16
CA LEU A 7 5.30 4.49 10.29
C LEU A 7 5.51 5.85 10.97
N HIS A 8 6.71 6.42 10.84
CA HIS A 8 6.97 7.78 11.29
C HIS A 8 6.70 8.78 10.16
N ILE A 9 5.82 9.74 10.42
CA ILE A 9 5.43 10.81 9.48
C ILE A 9 5.51 12.14 10.23
N GLY A 10 6.27 13.10 9.70
CA GLY A 10 6.41 14.42 10.32
C GLY A 10 6.93 14.38 11.76
N GLY A 11 7.75 13.38 12.11
CA GLY A 11 8.31 13.19 13.46
C GLY A 11 7.35 12.54 14.45
N ARG A 12 6.17 12.09 14.00
CA ARG A 12 5.18 11.37 14.82
C ARG A 12 5.02 9.95 14.33
N ARG A 13 4.86 9.00 15.25
CA ARG A 13 4.57 7.61 14.92
C ARG A 13 3.07 7.41 14.74
N PHE A 14 2.70 6.75 13.66
CA PHE A 14 1.34 6.31 13.37
C PHE A 14 1.35 4.80 13.26
N ASP A 15 0.51 4.14 14.04
CA ASP A 15 0.35 2.69 14.01
C ASP A 15 -1.04 2.35 13.44
N VAL A 16 -1.10 1.30 12.62
CA VAL A 16 -2.34 0.74 12.06
C VAL A 16 -2.42 -0.75 12.38
N ASP A 17 -3.60 -1.20 12.78
CA ASP A 17 -3.88 -2.62 13.00
C ASP A 17 -4.40 -3.24 11.70
N VAL A 18 -3.80 -4.35 11.29
CA VAL A 18 -4.11 -5.06 10.05
C VAL A 18 -4.20 -6.56 10.27
N GLU A 19 -4.84 -7.27 9.33
CA GLU A 19 -4.95 -8.73 9.37
C GLU A 19 -3.57 -9.40 9.23
N ASP A 20 -3.35 -10.51 9.95
CA ASP A 20 -2.06 -11.19 10.03
C ASP A 20 -1.53 -11.67 8.68
N ASP A 21 -2.41 -12.12 7.78
CA ASP A 21 -2.08 -12.62 6.45
C ASP A 21 -1.79 -11.48 5.46
N PHE A 22 -2.44 -10.33 5.65
CA PHE A 22 -2.17 -9.10 4.89
C PHE A 22 -0.87 -8.41 5.34
N ALA A 23 -0.51 -8.51 6.62
CA ALA A 23 0.61 -7.75 7.17
C ALA A 23 1.96 -7.95 6.44
N PRO A 24 2.41 -9.19 6.11
CA PRO A 24 3.66 -9.39 5.38
C PRO A 24 3.63 -8.74 3.99
N PHE A 25 2.49 -8.80 3.31
CA PHE A 25 2.31 -8.17 2.00
C PHE A 25 2.37 -6.64 2.12
N LEU A 26 1.72 -6.07 3.14
CA LEU A 26 1.75 -4.63 3.37
C LEU A 26 3.16 -4.14 3.71
N GLU A 27 3.89 -4.83 4.59
CA GLU A 27 5.27 -4.48 4.96
C GLU A 27 6.21 -4.43 3.75
N GLN A 28 6.12 -5.44 2.86
CA GLN A 28 6.92 -5.47 1.63
C GLN A 28 6.61 -4.33 0.67
N ASN A 29 5.34 -3.91 0.59
CA ASN A 29 4.96 -2.78 -0.25
C ASN A 29 5.38 -1.45 0.39
N MET A 30 5.17 -1.29 1.70
CA MET A 30 5.59 -0.09 2.42
C MET A 30 7.10 0.14 2.33
N ALA A 31 7.92 -0.91 2.34
CA ALA A 31 9.37 -0.79 2.19
C ALA A 31 9.81 -0.19 0.83
N LYS A 32 8.96 -0.26 -0.20
CA LYS A 32 9.23 0.35 -1.52
C LYS A 32 8.88 1.84 -1.56
N ASP A 33 7.88 2.24 -0.78
CA ASP A 33 7.28 3.57 -0.86
C ASP A 33 7.69 4.48 0.30
N PHE A 34 8.13 3.93 1.43
CA PHE A 34 8.42 4.65 2.67
C PHE A 34 9.81 4.35 3.23
N ASN A 35 10.28 5.25 4.09
CA ASN A 35 11.40 4.99 4.99
C ASN A 35 10.83 4.32 6.24
N ILE A 36 11.04 3.01 6.39
CA ILE A 36 10.49 2.22 7.50
C ILE A 36 11.23 2.52 8.81
N ASP A 37 12.55 2.69 8.73
CA ASP A 37 13.41 2.92 9.89
C ASP A 37 13.56 4.41 10.26
N GLY A 38 12.95 5.31 9.48
CA GLY A 38 13.10 6.75 9.65
C GLY A 38 11.82 7.53 9.39
N ASN A 39 11.96 8.85 9.25
CA ASN A 39 10.82 9.74 9.09
C ASN A 39 10.40 9.91 7.62
N ASN A 40 9.11 10.08 7.41
CA ASN A 40 8.51 10.38 6.11
C ASN A 40 7.84 11.77 6.17
N ASP A 41 7.77 12.44 5.02
CA ASP A 41 7.07 13.72 4.89
C ASP A 41 5.71 13.55 4.19
N LEU A 42 4.88 14.59 4.26
CA LEU A 42 3.55 14.58 3.63
C LEU A 42 3.62 14.43 2.10
N LYS A 43 4.69 14.92 1.47
CA LYS A 43 4.88 14.81 0.03
C LYS A 43 5.07 13.35 -0.38
N LYS A 44 5.84 12.58 0.38
CA LYS A 44 6.06 11.14 0.19
C LYS A 44 4.77 10.36 0.42
N MET A 45 3.98 10.72 1.43
CA MET A 45 2.64 10.16 1.65
C MET A 45 1.72 10.38 0.44
N LEU A 46 1.64 11.62 -0.06
CA LEU A 46 0.83 11.93 -1.24
C LEU A 46 1.29 11.17 -2.48
N HIS A 47 2.60 11.09 -2.70
CA HIS A 47 3.15 10.33 -3.83
C HIS A 47 2.79 8.84 -3.73
N ALA A 48 2.97 8.22 -2.56
CA ALA A 48 2.63 6.82 -2.34
C ALA A 48 1.13 6.56 -2.58
N TYR A 49 0.26 7.46 -2.14
CA TYR A 49 -1.18 7.38 -2.40
C TYR A 49 -1.51 7.44 -3.91
N VAL A 50 -0.98 8.44 -4.62
CA VAL A 50 -1.21 8.59 -6.07
C VAL A 50 -0.69 7.38 -6.85
N LYS A 51 0.52 6.91 -6.51
CA LYS A 51 1.11 5.71 -7.12
C LYS A 51 0.22 4.49 -6.88
N LYS A 52 -0.19 4.24 -5.63
CA LYS A 52 -1.04 3.09 -5.30
C LYS A 52 -2.39 3.15 -6.02
N THR A 53 -2.97 4.35 -6.13
CA THR A 53 -4.23 4.57 -6.85
C THR A 53 -4.08 4.24 -8.34
N HIS A 54 -2.97 4.65 -8.96
CA HIS A 54 -2.68 4.32 -10.35
C HIS A 54 -2.43 2.82 -10.56
N GLU A 55 -1.74 2.14 -9.63
CA GLU A 55 -1.58 0.68 -9.67
C GLU A 55 -2.94 -0.04 -9.63
N ILE A 56 -3.86 0.39 -8.75
CA ILE A 56 -5.21 -0.17 -8.67
C ILE A 56 -5.96 0.05 -9.99
N PHE A 57 -5.93 1.26 -10.56
CA PHE A 57 -6.54 1.55 -11.86
C PHE A 57 -6.04 0.62 -12.98
N LEU A 58 -4.73 0.33 -13.01
CA LEU A 58 -4.16 -0.60 -13.99
C LEU A 58 -4.60 -2.05 -13.72
N GLN A 59 -4.70 -2.46 -12.45
CA GLN A 59 -5.18 -3.78 -12.07
C GLN A 59 -6.65 -3.98 -12.46
N GLU A 60 -7.53 -3.01 -12.20
CA GLU A 60 -8.94 -3.04 -12.59
C GLU A 60 -9.10 -3.18 -14.11
N LYS A 61 -8.31 -2.41 -14.88
CA LYS A 61 -8.29 -2.54 -16.34
C LYS A 61 -7.90 -3.93 -16.83
N GLU A 62 -6.89 -4.55 -16.22
CA GLU A 62 -6.46 -5.89 -16.62
C GLU A 62 -7.49 -6.96 -16.19
N ILE A 63 -8.13 -6.80 -15.03
CA ILE A 63 -9.23 -7.66 -14.57
C ILE A 63 -10.40 -7.61 -15.56
N GLU A 64 -10.85 -6.41 -15.97
CA GLU A 64 -11.90 -6.28 -16.99
C GLU A 64 -11.52 -6.97 -18.30
N LYS A 65 -10.26 -6.84 -18.73
CA LYS A 65 -9.75 -7.48 -19.94
C LYS A 65 -9.72 -9.00 -19.83
N ILE A 66 -9.41 -9.55 -18.66
CA ILE A 66 -9.45 -11.00 -18.42
C ILE A 66 -10.90 -11.49 -18.42
N LEU A 67 -11.81 -10.80 -17.72
CA LEU A 67 -13.23 -11.16 -17.65
C LEU A 67 -13.88 -11.23 -19.03
N ARG A 68 -13.63 -10.23 -19.90
CA ARG A 68 -14.13 -10.22 -21.29
C ARG A 68 -13.62 -11.40 -22.13
N LYS A 69 -12.46 -11.98 -21.80
CA LYS A 69 -11.91 -13.15 -22.51
C LYS A 69 -12.53 -14.46 -22.05
N THR A 70 -13.02 -14.52 -20.81
CA THR A 70 -13.70 -15.68 -20.23
C THR A 70 -15.20 -15.74 -20.54
N GLU A 71 -15.79 -14.66 -21.06
CA GLU A 71 -17.18 -14.63 -21.57
C GLU A 71 -17.32 -15.18 -23.01
N ILE A 72 -16.33 -15.94 -23.50
CA ILE A 72 -16.32 -16.63 -24.80
C ILE A 72 -16.62 -18.11 -24.59
#